data_AF-A0A6P1A1G9-F1
#
_entry.id   AF-A0A6P1A1G9-F1
#
_cell.length_a   1.000
_cell.length_b   1.000
_cell.length_c   1.000
_cell.angle_alpha   90.00
_cell.angle_beta   90.00
_cell.angle_gamma   90.00
#
_symmetry.space_group_name_H-M   'P 1'
#
loop_
_entity.id
_entity.type
_entity.pdbx_description
1 polymer ?
#
loop_
_entity_poly.entity_id
_entity_poly.type
_entity_poly.pdbx_seq_one_letter_code
_entity_poly.pdbx_strand_id
1 'polypeptide(L)'
;MDTSAWNLMFWAPRPAVAQIPFREGPMFVHDLAGCTCYETDYFCLNEKMARIEVGDRVILNASGAYTSSVAGSLHGLPIPKEFVIRDNRLCLVD
;
A
#
# COMPACT_ATOMS: atom_id res chain seq x y z
N MET A 1 8.01 1.48 -0.39
CA MET A 1 6.84 1.22 -1.25
C MET A 1 6.96 2.03 -2.53
N ASP A 2 6.18 1.74 -3.57
CA ASP A 2 6.18 2.46 -4.86
C ASP A 2 5.16 3.61 -4.92
N THR A 3 4.53 3.92 -3.78
CA THR A 3 3.53 4.99 -3.63
C THR A 3 3.65 5.64 -2.25
N SER A 4 2.79 6.62 -1.95
CA SER A 4 2.79 7.42 -0.72
C SER A 4 1.59 7.11 0.17
N ALA A 5 1.86 6.83 1.44
CA ALA A 5 0.86 6.72 2.48
C ALA A 5 0.23 8.07 2.78
N TRP A 6 1.02 9.15 2.80
CA TRP A 6 0.52 10.51 3.00
C TRP A 6 -0.52 10.89 1.94
N ASN A 7 -0.23 10.59 0.67
CA ASN A 7 -1.16 10.92 -0.40
C ASN A 7 -2.45 10.09 -0.40
N LEU A 8 -2.48 8.90 0.20
CA LEU A 8 -3.60 7.96 0.02
C LEU A 8 -4.33 7.61 1.32
N MET A 9 -3.62 7.61 2.44
CA MET A 9 -4.01 6.92 3.66
C MET A 9 -3.52 7.62 4.94
N PHE A 10 -3.14 8.91 4.87
CA PHE A 10 -2.64 9.66 6.04
C PHE A 10 -3.57 9.62 7.27
N TRP A 11 -4.87 9.40 7.03
CA TRP A 11 -5.91 9.41 8.04
C TRP A 11 -6.03 8.10 8.83
N ALA A 12 -5.44 6.98 8.38
CA ALA A 12 -5.42 5.72 9.13
C ALA A 12 -4.30 4.78 8.70
N PRO A 13 -3.54 4.19 9.64
CA PRO A 13 -2.56 3.15 9.34
C PRO A 13 -3.26 1.89 8.81
N ARG A 14 -2.68 1.25 7.80
CA ARG A 14 -3.25 0.08 7.12
C ARG A 14 -2.34 -1.14 7.24
N PRO A 15 -2.77 -2.21 7.92
CA PRO A 15 -1.95 -3.40 8.02
C PRO A 15 -1.80 -4.07 6.66
N ALA A 16 -0.61 -4.59 6.42
CA ALA A 16 -0.38 -5.47 5.28
C ALA A 16 -1.02 -6.84 5.55
N VAL A 17 -1.83 -7.32 4.60
CA VAL A 17 -2.50 -8.62 4.70
C VAL A 17 -1.84 -9.70 3.88
N ALA A 18 -1.00 -9.34 2.91
CA ALA A 18 -0.23 -10.29 2.14
C ALA A 18 1.03 -9.67 1.55
N GLN A 19 2.03 -10.52 1.32
CA GLN A 19 3.15 -10.26 0.43
C GLN A 19 3.08 -11.20 -0.78
N ILE A 20 3.54 -10.74 -1.94
CA ILE A 20 3.57 -11.50 -3.18
C ILE A 20 4.99 -11.43 -3.76
N PRO A 21 5.66 -12.57 -3.98
CA PRO A 21 5.17 -13.93 -3.71
C PRO A 21 5.00 -14.19 -2.20
N PHE A 22 4.02 -15.03 -1.87
CA PHE A 22 3.86 -15.50 -0.50
C PHE A 22 5.09 -16.32 -0.11
N ARG A 23 5.65 -16.03 1.07
CA ARG A 23 6.77 -16.78 1.63
C ARG A 23 6.37 -17.30 3.01
N GLU A 24 6.61 -18.58 3.22
CA GLU A 24 6.57 -19.18 4.55
C GLU A 24 7.92 -19.00 5.23
N GLY A 25 7.95 -18.85 6.56
CA GLY A 25 9.19 -18.76 7.31
C GLY A 25 9.09 -17.92 8.57
N PRO A 26 10.24 -17.57 9.16
CA PRO A 26 10.30 -16.67 10.32
C PRO A 26 9.63 -15.33 10.01
N MET A 27 8.92 -14.81 11.00
CA MET A 27 8.29 -13.48 10.93
C MET A 27 9.30 -12.42 11.38
N PHE A 28 9.37 -11.34 10.62
CA PHE A 28 10.19 -10.16 10.90
C PHE A 28 9.29 -8.94 11.08
N VAL A 29 9.78 -7.98 11.87
CA VAL A 29 9.10 -6.70 12.08
C VAL A 29 9.54 -5.74 10.97
N HIS A 30 8.58 -5.15 10.27
CA HIS A 30 8.81 -4.22 9.17
C HIS A 30 8.03 -2.92 9.38
N ASP A 31 8.63 -1.80 9.00
CA ASP A 31 7.93 -0.54 8.78
C ASP A 31 7.71 -0.35 7.28
N LEU A 32 6.46 -0.16 6.86
CA LEU A 32 6.12 0.02 5.45
C LEU A 32 6.03 1.50 5.12
N ALA A 33 7.15 2.07 4.68
CA ALA A 33 7.24 3.47 4.28
C ALA A 33 6.88 3.70 2.80
N GLY A 34 6.21 4.82 2.54
CA GLY A 34 6.04 5.38 1.21
C GLY A 34 7.35 5.92 0.63
N CYS A 35 7.28 6.46 -0.59
CA CYS A 35 8.44 6.93 -1.34
C CYS A 35 8.66 8.46 -1.29
N THR A 36 7.95 9.18 -0.43
CA THR A 36 8.13 10.63 -0.30
C THR A 36 9.24 10.98 0.68
N CYS A 37 9.76 12.21 0.57
CA CYS A 37 10.63 12.81 1.58
C CYS A 37 9.89 13.30 2.84
N TYR A 38 8.62 12.95 3.03
CA TYR A 38 7.85 13.36 4.20
C TYR A 38 8.06 12.38 5.34
N GLU A 39 8.45 12.88 6.51
CA GLU A 39 8.95 12.04 7.60
C GLU A 39 7.91 11.10 8.21
N THR A 40 6.61 11.33 7.97
CA THR A 40 5.53 10.46 8.47
C THR A 40 4.82 9.66 7.37
N ASP A 41 5.45 9.53 6.19
CA ASP A 41 4.92 8.74 5.06
C ASP A 41 5.01 7.22 5.32
N TYR A 42 4.23 6.72 6.26
CA TYR A 42 4.15 5.30 6.62
C TYR A 42 2.75 4.75 6.43
N PHE A 43 2.65 3.60 5.74
CA PHE A 43 1.42 2.82 5.65
C PHE A 43 1.13 2.10 6.96
N CYS A 44 2.16 1.50 7.57
CA CYS A 44 2.08 0.88 8.89
C CYS A 44 3.48 0.80 9.53
N LEU A 45 3.49 0.74 10.85
CA LEU A 45 4.69 0.57 11.67
C LEU A 45 4.61 -0.76 12.43
N ASN A 46 5.75 -1.41 12.62
CA ASN A 46 5.89 -2.66 13.36
C ASN A 46 5.04 -3.83 12.84
N GLU A 47 4.84 -3.89 11.52
CA GLU A 47 4.07 -4.95 10.87
C GLU A 47 4.85 -6.27 10.90
N LYS A 48 4.19 -7.37 11.28
CA LYS A 48 4.83 -8.68 11.38
C LYS A 48 4.50 -9.50 10.15
N MET A 49 5.51 -9.79 9.34
CA MET A 49 5.36 -10.61 8.14
C MET A 49 6.64 -11.35 7.79
N ALA A 50 6.56 -12.29 6.86
CA ALA A 50 7.75 -12.93 6.32
C ALA A 50 8.68 -11.88 5.69
N ARG A 51 9.93 -12.26 5.40
CA ARG A 51 10.88 -11.35 4.78
C ARG A 51 10.34 -10.81 3.45
N ILE A 52 10.41 -9.49 3.29
CA ILE A 52 10.12 -8.77 2.05
C ILE A 52 11.44 -8.40 1.36
N GLU A 53 11.46 -8.49 0.03
CA GLU A 53 12.58 -8.13 -0.83
C GLU A 53 12.16 -7.07 -1.86
N VAL A 54 13.14 -6.37 -2.42
CA VAL A 54 12.87 -5.41 -3.51
C VAL A 54 12.28 -6.14 -4.71
N GLY A 55 11.14 -5.64 -5.20
CA GLY A 55 10.38 -6.26 -6.30
C GLY A 55 9.14 -7.03 -5.85
N ASP A 56 9.03 -7.33 -4.55
CA ASP A 56 7.81 -7.89 -3.98
C ASP A 56 6.66 -6.89 -4.00
N ARG A 57 5.43 -7.42 -3.96
CA ARG A 57 4.21 -6.63 -3.79
C ARG A 57 3.63 -6.87 -2.41
N VAL A 58 2.99 -5.85 -1.86
CA VAL A 58 2.27 -5.94 -0.59
C VAL A 58 0.81 -5.55 -0.82
N ILE A 59 -0.11 -6.29 -0.19
CA ILE A 59 -1.54 -5.97 -0.21
C ILE A 59 -1.90 -5.33 1.13
N LEU A 60 -2.49 -4.14 1.07
CA LEU A 60 -3.02 -3.42 2.22
C LEU A 60 -4.55 -3.57 2.26
N ASN A 61 -5.13 -3.86 3.43
CA ASN A 61 -6.58 -4.00 3.56
C ASN A 61 -7.30 -2.67 3.84
N ALA A 62 -8.64 -2.74 3.81
CA ALA A 62 -9.58 -1.67 4.13
C ALA A 62 -9.51 -0.42 3.21
N SER A 63 -8.83 -0.49 2.07
CA SER A 63 -8.47 0.66 1.18
C SER A 63 -9.61 1.22 0.31
N GLY A 64 -10.85 0.79 0.53
CA GLY A 64 -11.99 1.23 -0.29
C GLY A 64 -12.66 2.51 0.20
N ALA A 65 -12.62 2.81 1.50
CA ALA A 65 -13.18 4.04 2.03
C ALA A 65 -12.11 5.13 2.06
N TYR A 66 -12.48 6.35 1.68
CA TYR A 66 -11.70 7.59 1.74
C TYR A 66 -10.37 7.63 0.98
N THR A 67 -9.81 6.51 0.49
CA THR A 67 -8.51 6.49 -0.21
C THR A 67 -8.53 7.34 -1.49
N SER A 68 -9.47 7.09 -2.40
CA SER A 68 -9.57 7.86 -3.65
C SER A 68 -10.06 9.30 -3.40
N SER A 69 -10.96 9.50 -2.41
CA SER A 69 -11.56 10.83 -2.17
C SER A 69 -10.63 11.82 -1.47
N VAL A 70 -9.62 11.34 -0.74
CA VAL A 70 -8.62 12.19 -0.07
C VAL A 70 -7.27 12.15 -0.80
N ALA A 71 -7.23 11.57 -2.00
CA ALA A 71 -5.99 11.37 -2.74
C ALA A 71 -5.29 12.71 -3.03
N GLY A 72 -4.02 12.80 -2.64
CA GLY A 72 -3.13 13.93 -2.88
C GLY A 72 -2.01 13.60 -3.87
N SER A 73 -1.20 14.61 -4.18
CA SER A 73 -0.08 14.48 -5.12
C SER A 73 1.20 15.14 -4.59
N LEU A 74 1.53 14.93 -3.31
CA LEU A 74 2.82 15.35 -2.76
C LEU A 74 3.97 14.79 -3.64
N HIS A 75 4.96 15.63 -3.92
CA HIS A 75 6.07 15.36 -4.85
C HIS A 75 5.64 15.00 -6.29
N GLY A 76 4.41 15.34 -6.69
CA GLY A 76 3.90 15.04 -8.03
C GLY A 76 3.74 13.54 -8.30
N LEU A 77 3.67 12.71 -7.25
CA LEU A 77 3.43 11.28 -7.40
C LEU A 77 2.05 11.03 -8.03
N PRO A 78 1.94 10.10 -8.98
CA PRO A 78 0.67 9.79 -9.62
C PRO A 78 -0.31 9.16 -8.63
N ILE A 79 -1.58 9.51 -8.75
CA ILE A 79 -2.66 8.81 -8.05
C ILE A 79 -2.78 7.40 -8.64
N PRO A 80 -2.77 6.32 -7.83
CA PRO A 80 -2.92 4.97 -8.32
C PRO A 80 -4.22 4.76 -9.09
N LYS A 81 -4.17 3.93 -10.12
CA LYS A 81 -5.35 3.51 -10.87
C LYS A 81 -6.22 2.59 -10.03
N GLU A 82 -7.53 2.78 -10.11
CA GLU A 82 -8.51 1.93 -9.46
C GLU A 82 -9.07 0.92 -10.47
N PHE A 83 -9.23 -0.33 -10.05
CA PHE A 83 -9.75 -1.40 -10.90
C PHE A 83 -10.84 -2.18 -10.16
N VAL A 84 -11.83 -2.66 -10.91
CA VAL A 84 -12.84 -3.60 -10.45
C VAL A 84 -12.62 -4.96 -11.10
N ILE A 85 -12.81 -6.03 -10.33
CA ILE A 85 -12.84 -7.40 -10.88
C ILE A 85 -14.28 -7.74 -11.23
N ARG A 86 -14.56 -7.95 -12.52
CA ARG A 86 -15.86 -8.36 -13.04
C ARG A 86 -15.67 -9.52 -14.02
N ASP A 87 -16.45 -10.59 -13.86
CA ASP A 87 -16.37 -11.78 -14.73
C ASP A 87 -14.94 -12.33 -14.88
N ASN A 88 -14.20 -12.37 -13.76
CA ASN A 88 -12.79 -12.78 -13.68
C ASN A 88 -11.83 -11.95 -14.57
N ARG A 89 -12.16 -10.68 -14.81
CA ARG A 89 -11.33 -9.71 -15.54
C ARG A 89 -11.15 -8.44 -14.70
N LEU A 90 -9.96 -7.83 -14.78
CA LEU A 90 -9.76 -6.48 -14.27
C LEU A 90 -10.28 -5.47 -15.29
N CYS A 91 -11.16 -4.58 -14.83
CA CYS A 91 -11.64 -3.43 -15.58
C CYS A 91 -11.19 -2.15 -14.86
N LEU A 92 -10.67 -1.17 -15.60
CA LEU A 92 -10.34 0.14 -15.04
C LEU A 92 -11.62 0.86 -14.58
N VAL A 93 -11.55 1.54 -13.45
CA VAL A 93 -12.59 2.47 -12.99
C VAL A 93 -12.24 3.85 -13.55
N ASP A 94 -13.21 4.47 -14.24
CA ASP A 94 -13.08 5.81 -14.84
C ASP A 94 -13.22 6.93 -13.79
#